data_AF-A0AAD6IFK3-F1
#
_entry.id   AF-A0AAD6IFK3-F1
#
_cell.length_a   1.000
_cell.length_b   1.000
_cell.length_c   1.000
_cell.angle_alpha   90.00
_cell.angle_beta   90.00
_cell.angle_gamma   90.00
#
_symmetry.space_group_name_H-M   'P 1'
#
loop_
_entity.id
_entity.type
_entity.pdbx_description
1 polymer ?
#
loop_
_entity_poly.entity_id
_entity_poly.type
_entity_poly.pdbx_seq_one_letter_code
_entity_poly.pdbx_strand_id
1 'polypeptide(L)'
;MGLEDRFTWQDLDDSTVQLADKLNPGNATADTFDISDYHKRCGMFLHHGLSDAPVSPDTSIYYYDQASSAVEPQGIEMNNLYCLFLIPEMDDDGLAENGTAPNEHAATKWENDATADEILRQHPICRYLDQAKYNCKGNQNDAGSWTCSMLY
;
A
#
# COMPACT_ATOMS: atom_id res chain seq x y z
N MET A 1 28.37 -16.82 -3.96
CA MET A 1 27.76 -15.56 -3.50
C MET A 1 27.85 -15.45 -1.97
N GLY A 2 29.04 -15.66 -1.38
CA GLY A 2 29.21 -15.65 0.08
C GLY A 2 28.55 -16.80 0.86
N LEU A 3 27.61 -17.54 0.25
CA LEU A 3 27.02 -18.78 0.76
C LEU A 3 27.72 -20.00 0.17
N GLU A 4 27.77 -21.11 0.93
CA GLU A 4 28.29 -22.40 0.46
C GLU A 4 27.39 -23.01 -0.63
N ASP A 5 27.96 -23.82 -1.52
CA ASP A 5 27.24 -24.48 -2.63
C ASP A 5 26.14 -25.47 -2.18
N ARG A 6 26.00 -25.70 -0.88
CA ARG A 6 25.02 -26.61 -0.26
C ARG A 6 24.01 -25.92 0.64
N PHE A 7 23.91 -24.59 0.57
CA PHE A 7 22.97 -23.82 1.38
C PHE A 7 21.53 -24.34 1.22
N THR A 8 20.84 -24.53 2.35
CA THR A 8 19.45 -24.95 2.45
C THR A 8 18.63 -23.92 3.23
N TRP A 9 17.29 -23.96 3.13
CA TRP A 9 16.45 -23.03 3.89
C TRP A 9 16.59 -23.18 5.41
N GLN A 10 17.06 -24.34 5.88
CA GLN A 10 17.35 -24.58 7.29
C GLN A 10 18.61 -23.86 7.80
N ASP A 11 19.49 -23.43 6.89
CA ASP A 11 20.70 -22.66 7.20
C ASP A 11 20.41 -21.16 7.29
N LEU A 12 19.17 -20.73 7.00
CA LEU A 12 18.76 -19.33 7.07
C LEU A 12 18.86 -18.81 8.51
N ASP A 13 19.67 -17.77 8.69
CA ASP A 13 19.81 -17.04 9.94
C ASP A 13 19.97 -15.53 9.70
N ASP A 14 20.07 -14.77 10.78
CA ASP A 14 20.25 -13.31 10.73
C ASP A 14 21.51 -12.90 9.93
N SER A 15 22.58 -13.67 10.01
CA SER A 15 23.82 -13.37 9.28
C SER A 15 23.65 -13.49 7.76
N THR A 16 22.79 -14.41 7.32
CA THR A 16 22.41 -14.57 5.91
C THR A 16 21.63 -13.36 5.41
N VAL A 17 20.70 -12.84 6.21
CA VAL A 17 19.94 -11.61 5.90
C VAL A 17 20.87 -10.41 5.80
N GLN A 18 21.75 -10.20 6.79
CA GLN A 18 22.73 -9.12 6.77
C GLN A 18 23.70 -9.20 5.57
N LEU A 19 24.06 -10.43 5.17
CA LEU A 19 24.87 -10.64 3.97
C LEU A 19 24.10 -10.26 2.70
N ALA A 20 22.81 -10.61 2.61
CA ALA A 20 21.96 -10.23 1.48
C ALA A 20 21.85 -8.70 1.35
N ASP A 21 21.59 -8.00 2.46
CA ASP A 21 21.53 -6.53 2.51
C ASP A 21 22.86 -5.90 2.08
N LYS A 22 23.99 -6.48 2.52
CA LYS A 22 25.32 -6.00 2.14
C LYS A 22 25.62 -6.22 0.66
N LEU A 23 25.18 -7.33 0.08
CA LEU A 23 25.47 -7.67 -1.32
C LEU A 23 24.58 -6.89 -2.28
N ASN A 24 23.29 -6.74 -1.95
CA ASN A 24 22.25 -6.00 -2.68
C ASN A 24 22.49 -5.90 -4.19
N PRO A 25 22.57 -7.04 -4.91
CA PRO A 25 22.98 -7.06 -6.30
C PRO A 25 22.00 -6.25 -7.16
N GLY A 26 22.52 -5.25 -7.87
CA GLY A 26 21.70 -4.37 -8.70
C GLY A 26 20.86 -3.35 -7.92
N ASN A 27 21.14 -3.14 -6.63
CA ASN A 27 20.35 -2.26 -5.76
C ASN A 27 18.85 -2.65 -5.74
N ALA A 28 18.60 -3.94 -5.56
CA ALA A 28 17.28 -4.56 -5.54
C ALA A 28 16.47 -4.22 -4.28
N THR A 29 17.12 -3.85 -3.17
CA THR A 29 16.43 -3.31 -2.00
C THR A 29 15.78 -1.97 -2.36
N ALA A 30 14.45 -1.92 -2.28
CA ALA A 30 13.66 -0.72 -2.57
C ALA A 30 13.56 0.22 -1.35
N ASP A 31 14.70 0.58 -0.75
CA ASP A 31 14.80 1.40 0.47
C ASP A 31 15.23 2.86 0.21
N THR A 32 15.17 3.30 -1.05
CA THR A 32 15.35 4.72 -1.36
C THR A 32 14.09 5.49 -0.94
N PHE A 33 14.15 6.10 0.25
CA PHE A 33 13.03 6.83 0.84
C PHE A 33 12.91 8.29 0.35
N ASP A 34 14.03 8.93 -0.05
CA ASP A 34 13.96 10.24 -0.68
C ASP A 34 13.45 10.10 -2.12
N ILE A 35 12.15 10.27 -2.28
CA ILE A 35 11.43 10.19 -3.55
C ILE A 35 11.12 11.58 -4.14
N SER A 36 11.82 12.64 -3.69
CA SER A 36 11.60 14.02 -4.14
C SER A 36 11.71 14.22 -5.66
N ASP A 37 12.52 13.42 -6.34
CA ASP A 37 12.66 13.42 -7.81
C ASP A 37 11.35 13.07 -8.54
N TYR A 38 10.45 12.32 -7.89
CA TYR A 38 9.17 11.91 -8.46
C TYR A 38 8.09 12.99 -8.37
N HIS A 39 8.28 14.04 -7.56
CA HIS A 39 7.31 15.14 -7.40
C HIS A 39 6.94 15.85 -8.72
N LYS A 40 7.82 15.77 -9.73
CA LYS A 40 7.61 16.41 -11.04
C LYS A 40 6.75 15.58 -12.01
N ARG A 41 6.39 14.35 -11.64
CA ARG A 41 5.51 13.46 -12.43
C ARG A 41 4.34 13.10 -11.51
N CYS A 42 3.11 13.13 -12.02
CA CYS A 42 1.90 12.85 -11.24
C CYS A 42 2.14 11.68 -10.27
N GLY A 43 1.89 11.92 -8.98
CA GLY A 43 2.41 11.15 -7.84
C GLY A 43 2.27 9.62 -7.94
N MET A 44 3.11 8.93 -7.18
CA MET A 44 3.12 7.47 -7.09
C MET A 44 1.86 6.99 -6.35
N PHE A 45 1.15 6.03 -6.94
CA PHE A 45 -0.01 5.37 -6.36
C PHE A 45 0.44 4.00 -5.87
N LEU A 46 0.11 3.65 -4.63
CA LEU A 46 0.34 2.32 -4.10
C LEU A 46 -0.90 1.85 -3.33
N HIS A 47 -1.28 0.61 -3.55
CA HIS A 47 -2.34 -0.05 -2.81
C HIS A 47 -1.79 -1.30 -2.13
N HIS A 48 -2.35 -1.67 -0.98
CA HIS A 48 -1.94 -2.87 -0.26
C HIS A 48 -3.14 -3.50 0.45
N GLY A 49 -3.32 -4.80 0.29
CA GLY A 49 -4.35 -5.56 0.98
C GLY A 49 -4.03 -5.76 2.45
N LEU A 50 -4.98 -5.46 3.34
CA LEU A 50 -4.77 -5.74 4.77
C LEU A 50 -4.78 -7.24 5.10
N SER A 51 -5.19 -8.08 4.15
CA SER A 51 -5.15 -9.54 4.25
C SER A 51 -4.03 -10.16 3.39
N ASP A 52 -3.10 -9.36 2.86
CA ASP A 52 -1.96 -9.85 2.08
C ASP A 52 -1.06 -10.73 2.98
N ALA A 53 -1.09 -12.04 2.71
CA ALA A 53 -0.31 -13.02 3.44
C ALA A 53 1.14 -13.15 2.92
N PRO A 54 1.41 -13.10 1.60
CA PRO A 54 2.78 -13.07 1.07
C PRO A 54 3.62 -11.86 1.51
N VAL A 55 3.05 -10.66 1.48
CA VAL A 55 3.74 -9.40 1.82
C VAL A 55 2.94 -8.68 2.88
N SER A 56 3.57 -8.38 4.02
CA SER A 56 2.84 -7.71 5.09
C SER A 56 2.49 -6.26 4.71
N PRO A 57 1.25 -5.79 4.96
CA PRO A 57 0.87 -4.38 4.75
C PRO A 57 1.70 -3.40 5.59
N ASP A 58 2.27 -3.86 6.71
CA ASP A 58 3.17 -3.05 7.55
C ASP A 58 4.42 -2.59 6.79
N THR A 59 4.83 -3.31 5.74
CA THR A 59 5.96 -2.88 4.89
C THR A 59 5.64 -1.60 4.13
N SER A 60 4.42 -1.44 3.64
CA SER A 60 3.98 -0.23 2.92
C SER A 60 3.76 0.95 3.86
N ILE A 61 3.27 0.67 5.07
CA ILE A 61 3.20 1.65 6.16
C ILE A 61 4.60 2.16 6.51
N TYR A 62 5.55 1.24 6.75
CA TYR A 62 6.93 1.58 7.05
C TYR A 62 7.56 2.44 5.94
N TYR A 63 7.38 2.05 4.67
CA TYR A 63 7.89 2.84 3.54
C TYR A 63 7.28 4.24 3.48
N TYR A 64 5.96 4.37 3.67
CA TYR A 64 5.28 5.67 3.70
C TYR A 64 5.88 6.59 4.77
N ASP A 65 6.07 6.08 6.00
CA ASP A 65 6.57 6.86 7.12
C ASP A 65 8.03 7.31 6.90
N GLN A 66 8.87 6.43 6.36
CA GLN A 66 10.26 6.76 6.03
C GLN A 66 10.34 7.77 4.87
N ALA A 67 9.54 7.59 3.83
CA ALA A 67 9.49 8.50 2.69
C ALA A 67 8.99 9.89 3.10
N SER A 68 7.94 9.95 3.92
CA SER A 68 7.44 11.20 4.51
C SER A 68 8.54 11.92 5.30
N SER A 69 9.22 11.19 6.19
CA SER A 69 10.33 11.72 6.99
C SER A 69 11.49 12.27 6.15
N ALA A 70 11.70 11.74 4.95
CA ALA A 70 12.76 12.20 4.03
C ALA A 70 12.38 13.46 3.23
N VAL A 71 11.12 13.61 2.84
CA VAL A 71 10.68 14.67 1.89
C VAL A 71 10.01 15.86 2.57
N GLU A 72 9.31 15.67 3.70
CA GLU A 72 8.63 16.76 4.41
C GLU A 72 9.58 17.89 4.84
N PRO A 73 10.82 17.63 5.35
CA PRO A 73 11.77 18.68 5.68
C PRO A 73 12.21 19.54 4.48
N GLN A 74 12.01 19.05 3.27
CA GLN A 74 12.30 19.76 2.02
C GLN A 74 11.14 20.66 1.57
N GLY A 75 10.03 20.68 2.31
CA GLY A 75 8.82 21.43 1.98
C GLY A 75 7.95 20.74 0.91
N ILE A 76 8.17 19.44 0.67
CA ILE A 76 7.39 18.64 -0.27
C ILE A 76 6.22 18.02 0.48
N GLU A 77 5.02 18.21 -0.08
CA GLU A 77 3.78 17.71 0.52
C GLU A 77 3.53 16.27 0.06
N MET A 78 3.48 15.34 1.01
CA MET A 78 3.47 13.90 0.75
C MET A 78 2.23 13.46 -0.04
N ASN A 79 1.06 14.08 0.19
CA ASN A 79 -0.18 13.69 -0.47
C ASN A 79 -0.19 13.95 -1.98
N ASN A 80 0.60 14.90 -2.46
CA ASN A 80 0.77 15.14 -3.91
C ASN A 80 1.81 14.21 -4.54
N LEU A 81 2.68 13.60 -3.74
CA LEU A 81 3.81 12.80 -4.18
C LEU A 81 3.54 11.29 -4.13
N TYR A 82 2.87 10.83 -3.06
CA TYR A 82 2.67 9.41 -2.78
C TYR A 82 1.31 9.17 -2.10
N CYS A 83 0.45 8.43 -2.78
CA CYS A 83 -0.85 8.03 -2.26
C CYS A 83 -0.83 6.53 -1.93
N LEU A 84 -0.83 6.21 -0.64
CA LEU A 84 -1.00 4.84 -0.14
C LEU A 84 -2.49 4.58 0.16
N PHE A 85 -3.01 3.43 -0.28
CA PHE A 85 -4.35 2.97 0.04
C PHE A 85 -4.30 1.58 0.69
N LEU A 86 -4.73 1.48 1.95
CA LEU A 86 -4.86 0.21 2.66
C LEU A 86 -6.28 -0.32 2.51
N ILE A 87 -6.42 -1.54 2.02
CA ILE A 87 -7.71 -2.09 1.62
C ILE A 87 -8.08 -3.25 2.55
N PRO A 88 -9.10 -3.06 3.42
CA PRO A 88 -9.59 -4.14 4.27
C PRO A 88 -10.09 -5.31 3.44
N GLU A 89 -9.85 -6.54 3.92
CA GLU A 89 -10.33 -7.80 3.34
C GLU A 89 -9.82 -8.11 1.93
N MET A 90 -8.96 -7.27 1.35
CA MET A 90 -8.25 -7.60 0.11
C MET A 90 -7.00 -8.42 0.44
N ASP A 91 -6.87 -9.56 -0.21
CA ASP A 91 -5.68 -10.41 -0.23
C ASP A 91 -4.63 -9.81 -1.21
N ASP A 92 -3.94 -10.63 -2.00
CA ASP A 92 -2.90 -10.20 -2.94
C ASP A 92 -3.47 -9.56 -4.23
N ASP A 93 -2.99 -8.34 -4.52
CA ASP A 93 -3.27 -7.41 -5.65
C ASP A 93 -4.43 -7.76 -6.62
N GLY A 94 -5.56 -7.08 -6.42
CA GLY A 94 -6.72 -7.11 -7.33
C GLY A 94 -7.12 -5.77 -7.95
N LEU A 95 -6.40 -4.67 -7.70
CA LEU A 95 -6.75 -3.37 -8.27
C LEU A 95 -5.97 -3.06 -9.55
N ALA A 96 -6.69 -2.63 -10.59
CA ALA A 96 -6.08 -2.06 -11.78
C ALA A 96 -5.72 -0.59 -11.54
N GLU A 97 -4.44 -0.24 -11.65
CA GLU A 97 -3.96 1.14 -11.52
C GLU A 97 -4.25 1.96 -12.79
N ASN A 98 -5.29 2.79 -12.80
CA ASN A 98 -5.61 3.64 -13.96
C ASN A 98 -4.86 4.99 -13.98
N GLY A 99 -3.60 5.02 -13.54
CA GLY A 99 -2.63 6.11 -13.76
C GLY A 99 -3.01 7.52 -13.29
N THR A 100 -4.13 7.68 -12.60
CA THR A 100 -4.66 8.95 -12.11
C THR A 100 -4.96 8.74 -10.64
N ALA A 101 -4.24 9.40 -9.73
CA ALA A 101 -4.41 9.27 -8.28
C ALA A 101 -5.69 10.00 -7.83
N PRO A 102 -6.79 9.30 -7.53
CA PRO A 102 -8.00 9.91 -7.00
C PRO A 102 -7.87 9.99 -5.48
N ASN A 103 -8.54 10.97 -4.87
CA ASN A 103 -8.54 11.10 -3.42
C ASN A 103 -9.39 10.02 -2.72
N GLU A 104 -10.23 9.31 -3.49
CA GLU A 104 -11.13 8.25 -3.02
C GLU A 104 -11.42 7.27 -4.17
N HIS A 105 -11.57 6.00 -3.84
CA HIS A 105 -11.99 4.95 -4.78
C HIS A 105 -13.07 4.08 -4.15
N ALA A 106 -14.12 3.72 -4.89
CA ALA A 106 -15.09 2.75 -4.36
C ALA A 106 -14.54 1.33 -4.53
N ALA A 107 -14.15 0.68 -3.43
CA ALA A 107 -13.95 -0.77 -3.40
C ALA A 107 -15.30 -1.45 -3.54
N THR A 108 -15.36 -2.45 -4.42
CA THR A 108 -16.59 -3.20 -4.68
C THR A 108 -16.37 -4.65 -4.31
N LYS A 109 -17.20 -5.15 -3.39
CA LYS A 109 -17.37 -6.58 -3.13
C LYS A 109 -18.53 -7.08 -3.95
N TRP A 110 -18.31 -8.18 -4.67
CA TRP A 110 -19.33 -8.82 -5.49
C TRP A 110 -19.99 -9.96 -4.71
N GLU A 111 -21.24 -10.27 -5.02
CA GLU A 111 -21.92 -11.48 -4.52
C GLU A 111 -21.16 -12.74 -4.98
N ASN A 112 -20.60 -12.68 -6.19
CA ASN A 112 -19.69 -13.67 -6.73
C ASN A 112 -18.45 -12.99 -7.29
N ASP A 113 -17.32 -13.14 -6.59
CA ASP A 113 -16.04 -12.53 -6.98
C ASP A 113 -15.50 -13.05 -8.32
N ALA A 114 -15.94 -14.22 -8.79
CA ALA A 114 -15.46 -14.79 -10.06
C ALA A 114 -16.17 -14.20 -11.29
N THR A 115 -17.42 -13.73 -11.14
CA THR A 115 -18.20 -13.19 -12.26
C THR A 115 -18.36 -11.69 -12.22
N ALA A 116 -18.29 -11.08 -11.03
CA ALA A 116 -18.40 -9.64 -10.83
C ALA A 116 -19.67 -9.01 -11.45
N ASP A 117 -20.80 -9.74 -11.40
CA ASP A 117 -22.06 -9.31 -12.04
C ASP A 117 -22.97 -8.50 -11.10
N GLU A 118 -22.93 -8.78 -9.79
CA GLU A 118 -23.82 -8.19 -8.79
C GLU A 118 -23.02 -7.68 -7.60
N ILE A 119 -23.24 -6.40 -7.25
CA ILE A 119 -22.56 -5.71 -6.16
C ILE A 119 -23.20 -6.12 -4.84
N LEU A 120 -22.43 -6.80 -3.98
CA LEU A 120 -22.83 -7.10 -2.61
C LEU A 120 -22.66 -5.86 -1.71
N ARG A 121 -21.53 -5.16 -1.85
CA ARG A 121 -21.16 -4.03 -0.99
C ARG A 121 -20.16 -3.10 -1.66
N GLN A 122 -20.30 -1.80 -1.42
CA GLN A 122 -19.31 -0.80 -1.79
C GLN A 122 -18.92 0.07 -0.60
N HIS A 123 -17.63 0.34 -0.48
CA HIS A 123 -17.07 1.28 0.48
C HIS A 123 -16.02 2.18 -0.19
N PRO A 124 -15.89 3.45 0.23
CA PRO A 124 -14.75 4.25 -0.17
C PRO A 124 -13.47 3.70 0.46
N ILE A 125 -12.44 3.51 -0.35
CA ILE A 125 -11.07 3.32 0.08
C ILE A 125 -10.50 4.73 0.29
N CYS A 126 -10.04 4.97 1.50
CA CYS A 126 -9.43 6.22 1.90
C CYS A 126 -7.92 6.14 1.76
N ARG A 127 -7.31 7.28 1.45
CA ARG A 127 -5.85 7.42 1.52
C ARG A 127 -5.38 7.13 2.95
N TYR A 128 -4.19 6.56 3.08
CA TYR A 128 -3.53 6.31 4.35
C TYR A 128 -3.54 7.56 5.26
N LEU A 129 -3.74 7.33 6.57
CA LEU A 129 -4.14 8.27 7.63
C LEU A 129 -5.62 8.65 7.70
N ASP A 130 -6.35 8.63 6.58
CA ASP A 130 -7.82 8.75 6.58
C ASP A 130 -8.46 7.37 6.73
N GLN A 131 -9.60 7.29 7.42
CA GLN A 131 -10.41 6.08 7.48
C GLN A 131 -11.83 6.31 7.00
N ALA A 132 -12.41 5.28 6.38
CA ALA A 132 -13.80 5.29 5.97
C ALA A 132 -14.69 5.27 7.21
N LYS A 133 -15.38 6.38 7.45
CA LYS A 133 -16.28 6.56 8.59
C LYS A 133 -17.73 6.56 8.12
N TYR A 134 -18.54 5.66 8.65
CA TYR A 134 -19.97 5.62 8.38
C TYR A 134 -20.62 6.89 8.93
N ASN A 135 -21.44 7.54 8.11
CA ASN A 135 -22.11 8.80 8.48
C ASN A 135 -23.36 8.58 9.39
N CYS A 136 -23.60 7.33 9.81
CA CYS A 136 -24.76 6.89 10.60
C CYS A 136 -26.13 7.08 9.92
N LYS A 137 -26.16 7.25 8.58
CA LYS A 137 -27.37 7.49 7.78
C LYS A 137 -27.30 6.70 6.46
N GLY A 138 -28.40 6.04 6.09
CA GLY A 138 -28.48 5.32 4.81
C GLY A 138 -28.12 3.84 4.91
N ASN A 139 -27.64 3.27 3.80
CA ASN A 139 -27.30 1.85 3.69
C ASN A 139 -25.78 1.69 3.90
N GLN A 140 -25.38 0.83 4.83
CA GLN A 140 -23.96 0.53 5.07
C GLN A 140 -23.27 -0.06 3.84
N ASN A 141 -24.03 -0.71 2.94
CA ASN A 141 -23.46 -1.28 1.72
C ASN A 141 -23.28 -0.27 0.57
N ASP A 142 -23.70 0.98 0.75
CA ASP A 142 -23.57 2.05 -0.25
C ASP A 142 -22.40 2.97 0.11
N ALA A 143 -21.44 3.12 -0.81
CA ALA A 143 -20.27 3.98 -0.64
C ALA A 143 -20.64 5.43 -0.29
N GLY A 144 -21.78 5.94 -0.77
CA GLY A 144 -22.26 7.31 -0.46
C GLY A 144 -22.66 7.52 1.00
N SER A 145 -22.77 6.45 1.79
CA SER A 145 -23.07 6.52 3.23
C SER A 145 -21.81 6.61 4.12
N TRP A 146 -20.64 6.75 3.50
CA TRP A 146 -19.34 6.80 4.18
C TRP A 146 -18.57 8.05 3.77
N THR A 147 -17.68 8.52 4.62
CA THR A 147 -16.79 9.65 4.34
C THR A 147 -15.39 9.34 4.85
N CYS A 148 -14.36 9.67 4.08
CA CYS A 148 -12.98 9.61 4.54
C CYS A 148 -12.71 10.76 5.53
N SER A 149 -12.18 10.42 6.70
CA SER A 149 -11.76 11.40 7.70
C SER A 149 -10.57 10.87 8.50
N MET A 150 -9.66 11.77 8.87
CA MET A 150 -8.59 11.44 9.81
C MET A 150 -9.18 10.89 11.12
N LEU A 151 -8.54 9.86 11.65
CA LEU A 151 -8.98 9.23 12.88
C LEU A 151 -8.74 10.10 14.13
N TYR A 152 -7.92 11.15 14.04
CA TYR A 152 -7.55 12.06 15.14
C TYR A 152 -7.24 13.47 14.65
#